data_AF-A0A2T6L9W9-F1
#
_entry.id   AF-A0A2T6L9W9-F1
#
_cell.length_a   1.000
_cell.length_b   1.000
_cell.length_c   1.000
_cell.angle_alpha   90.00
_cell.angle_beta   90.00
_cell.angle_gamma   90.00
#
_symmetry.space_group_name_H-M   'P 1'
#
loop_
_entity.id
_entity.type
_entity.pdbx_description
1 polymer ?
#
loop_
_entity_poly.entity_id
_entity_poly.type
_entity_poly.pdbx_seq_one_letter_code
_entity_poly.pdbx_strand_id
1 'polypeptide(L)'
;MTAQAPAAPHPLISFVHDDAIFSESSAPVVALSKPQAGLLRHATERSKRLVLLTDERSSLTLPMRDTLLGTGGVWVVREDDQQTGRDAVTGRRLDTVLDATRPSGPPTPETTSPVFLGETPDHASPSALRYIERRRAAPTARLVTLSLSVRHSARRTTLLGRPAELAIEALTGAPPRSWGRHEPALAAWDRTALTADARARAPQPARFVVAGDDAIGTVLVRRTRDGLEETTTLELAAGPSGSDAARAVVDRVPGLFDALAEETVPLFFLATTRTGRADLLIPPEAQDPPVPLAMLLGPPGVRRLGVDLDEAARRFGAVLVGKRRLPGLRFPLGTFDRADWGTTSEIARWLDAEEVLAAASNPPSQSNPPSQSNPPQTARREAATDGA
;
A
#
# COMPACT_ATOMS: atom_id res chain seq x y z
N MET A 1 -41.54 7.34 -17.73
CA MET A 1 -40.27 6.60 -17.87
C MET A 1 -39.18 7.61 -18.20
N THR A 2 -38.44 8.08 -17.20
CA THR A 2 -37.35 9.02 -17.41
C THR A 2 -36.15 8.23 -17.90
N ALA A 3 -35.85 8.31 -19.20
CA ALA A 3 -34.66 7.71 -19.78
C ALA A 3 -33.43 8.41 -19.17
N GLN A 4 -32.70 7.68 -18.34
CA GLN A 4 -31.47 8.15 -17.74
C GLN A 4 -30.42 8.26 -18.86
N ALA A 5 -29.96 9.47 -19.12
CA ALA A 5 -28.88 9.70 -20.09
C ALA A 5 -27.68 8.80 -19.75
N PRO A 6 -27.01 8.18 -20.73
CA PRO A 6 -25.84 7.34 -20.47
C PRO A 6 -24.79 8.18 -19.73
N ALA A 7 -24.29 7.65 -18.62
CA ALA A 7 -23.27 8.34 -17.82
C ALA A 7 -22.04 8.61 -18.70
N ALA A 8 -21.66 9.88 -18.83
CA ALA A 8 -20.46 10.27 -19.57
C ALA A 8 -19.23 9.51 -19.02
N PRO A 9 -18.30 9.05 -19.89
CA PRO A 9 -17.09 8.39 -19.45
C PRO A 9 -16.29 9.33 -18.53
N HIS A 10 -15.60 8.74 -17.54
CA HIS A 10 -14.76 9.53 -16.64
C HIS A 10 -13.65 10.25 -17.45
N PRO A 11 -13.39 11.55 -17.22
CA PRO A 11 -12.56 12.38 -18.11
C PRO A 11 -11.08 11.96 -18.21
N LEU A 12 -10.61 11.17 -17.24
CA LEU A 12 -9.25 10.61 -17.24
C LEU A 12 -9.12 9.27 -17.98
N ILE A 13 -10.22 8.74 -18.54
CA ILE A 13 -10.16 7.53 -19.36
C ILE A 13 -9.64 7.91 -20.73
N SER A 14 -8.48 7.36 -21.10
CA SER A 14 -7.93 7.50 -22.45
C SER A 14 -8.64 6.52 -23.39
N PHE A 15 -8.75 5.26 -22.99
CA PHE A 15 -9.48 4.23 -23.70
C PHE A 15 -9.84 3.05 -22.79
N VAL A 16 -10.68 2.14 -23.29
CA VAL A 16 -11.07 0.89 -22.60
C VAL A 16 -10.73 -0.25 -23.53
N HIS A 17 -10.11 -1.31 -23.01
CA HIS A 17 -9.79 -2.52 -23.75
C HIS A 17 -10.10 -3.72 -22.85
N ASP A 18 -10.92 -4.64 -23.32
CA ASP A 18 -11.46 -5.77 -22.57
C ASP A 18 -12.03 -5.32 -21.20
N ASP A 19 -11.58 -5.96 -20.12
CA ASP A 19 -11.96 -5.69 -18.73
C ASP A 19 -11.06 -4.66 -18.05
N ALA A 20 -10.33 -3.85 -18.82
CA ALA A 20 -9.45 -2.82 -18.31
C ALA A 20 -9.77 -1.42 -18.82
N ILE A 21 -9.53 -0.45 -17.93
CA ILE A 21 -9.58 0.98 -18.22
C ILE A 21 -8.14 1.48 -18.28
N PHE A 22 -7.79 2.18 -19.35
CA PHE A 22 -6.47 2.78 -19.52
C PHE A 22 -6.55 4.29 -19.30
N SER A 23 -5.64 4.82 -18.49
CA SER A 23 -5.49 6.25 -18.26
C SER A 23 -4.04 6.65 -18.45
N GLU A 24 -3.83 7.63 -19.32
CA GLU A 24 -2.50 8.14 -19.64
C GLU A 24 -2.19 9.41 -18.85
N SER A 25 -0.97 9.48 -18.32
CA SER A 25 -0.46 10.67 -17.64
C SER A 25 1.00 10.89 -17.99
N SER A 26 1.33 12.11 -18.43
CA SER A 26 2.70 12.58 -18.62
C SER A 26 3.16 13.54 -17.51
N ALA A 27 2.43 13.58 -16.39
CA ALA A 27 2.78 14.44 -15.26
C ALA A 27 4.05 13.89 -14.57
N PRO A 28 5.07 14.74 -14.30
CA PRO A 28 6.29 14.30 -13.61
C PRO A 28 6.03 13.65 -12.24
N VAL A 29 4.97 14.09 -11.56
CA VAL A 29 4.48 13.51 -10.32
C VAL A 29 2.99 13.20 -10.48
N VAL A 30 2.63 11.93 -10.36
CA VAL A 30 1.23 11.49 -10.36
C VAL A 30 0.82 11.21 -8.92
N ALA A 31 0.04 12.14 -8.37
CA ALA A 31 -0.51 12.08 -7.03
C ALA A 31 -1.94 11.51 -7.01
N LEU A 32 -2.40 11.04 -5.86
CA LEU A 32 -3.78 10.59 -5.61
C LEU A 32 -4.72 11.79 -5.53
N SER A 33 -4.79 12.57 -6.61
CA SER A 33 -5.65 13.75 -6.73
C SER A 33 -7.13 13.36 -6.75
N LYS A 34 -8.02 14.32 -6.53
CA LYS A 34 -9.48 14.08 -6.58
C LYS A 34 -9.93 13.40 -7.88
N PRO A 35 -9.48 13.81 -9.08
CA PRO A 35 -9.80 13.10 -10.33
C PRO A 35 -9.24 11.67 -10.35
N GLN A 36 -8.01 11.44 -9.91
CA GLN A 36 -7.40 10.11 -9.88
C GLN A 36 -8.12 9.16 -8.92
N ALA A 37 -8.44 9.62 -7.71
CA ALA A 37 -9.26 8.87 -6.75
C ALA A 37 -10.68 8.59 -7.30
N GLY A 38 -11.24 9.51 -8.09
CA GLY A 38 -12.50 9.34 -8.81
C GLY A 38 -12.41 8.22 -9.86
N LEU A 39 -11.33 8.19 -10.64
CA LEU A 39 -11.07 7.18 -11.65
C LEU A 39 -10.90 5.79 -11.04
N LEU A 40 -10.10 5.67 -9.98
CA LEU A 40 -9.87 4.41 -9.24
C LEU A 40 -11.19 3.84 -8.70
N ARG A 41 -12.03 4.70 -8.10
CA ARG A 41 -13.37 4.31 -7.65
C ARG A 41 -14.26 3.90 -8.83
N HIS A 42 -14.26 4.66 -9.93
CA HIS A 42 -15.04 4.37 -11.12
C HIS A 42 -14.70 3.00 -11.73
N ALA A 43 -13.41 2.64 -11.76
CA ALA A 43 -12.93 1.34 -12.21
C ALA A 43 -13.38 0.21 -11.27
N THR A 44 -13.20 0.39 -9.96
CA THR A 44 -13.60 -0.60 -8.94
C THR A 44 -15.11 -0.86 -8.93
N GLU A 45 -15.94 0.18 -9.03
CA GLU A 45 -17.40 0.08 -9.11
C GLU A 45 -17.89 -0.69 -10.35
N ARG A 46 -17.06 -0.77 -11.39
CA ARG A 46 -17.33 -1.51 -12.64
C ARG A 46 -16.61 -2.84 -12.72
N SER A 47 -15.94 -3.25 -11.64
CA SER A 47 -15.10 -4.45 -11.61
C SER A 47 -14.06 -4.50 -12.73
N LYS A 48 -13.58 -3.32 -13.18
CA LYS A 48 -12.53 -3.20 -14.20
C LYS A 48 -11.19 -2.91 -13.54
N ARG A 49 -10.12 -3.46 -14.13
CA ARG A 49 -8.74 -3.16 -13.73
C ARG A 49 -8.32 -1.81 -14.31
N LEU A 50 -7.75 -0.92 -13.49
CA LEU A 50 -7.16 0.31 -13.99
C LEU A 50 -5.69 0.08 -14.38
N VAL A 51 -5.32 0.45 -15.60
CA VAL A 51 -3.94 0.52 -16.06
C VAL A 51 -3.55 1.99 -16.17
N LEU A 52 -2.66 2.43 -15.29
CA LEU A 52 -2.05 3.76 -15.35
C LEU A 52 -0.84 3.69 -16.27
N LEU A 53 -0.95 4.36 -17.42
CA LEU A 53 0.13 4.50 -18.39
C LEU A 53 0.87 5.80 -18.14
N THR A 54 2.18 5.71 -17.92
CA THR A 54 3.06 6.86 -17.81
C THR A 54 4.24 6.77 -18.75
N ASP A 55 5.05 7.83 -18.78
CA ASP A 55 6.37 7.81 -19.39
C ASP A 55 7.48 7.66 -18.34
N GLU A 56 8.72 7.58 -18.81
CA GLU A 56 9.93 7.53 -17.98
C GLU A 56 10.10 8.71 -17.04
N ARG A 57 9.37 9.80 -17.25
CA ARG A 57 9.51 11.02 -16.45
C ARG A 57 8.59 11.01 -15.24
N SER A 58 7.65 10.08 -15.17
CA SER A 58 6.63 10.11 -14.13
C SER A 58 7.09 9.31 -12.90
N SER A 59 6.93 9.90 -11.72
CA SER A 59 7.02 9.19 -10.44
C SER A 59 5.64 9.21 -9.76
N LEU A 60 5.35 8.19 -8.94
CA LEU A 60 4.16 8.17 -8.12
C LEU A 60 4.46 8.66 -6.70
N THR A 61 3.51 9.36 -6.09
CA THR A 61 3.47 9.52 -4.63
C THR A 61 3.06 8.19 -3.98
N LEU A 62 3.46 7.94 -2.73
CA LEU A 62 3.03 6.74 -1.99
C LEU A 62 1.49 6.54 -1.98
N PRO A 63 0.64 7.54 -1.67
CA PRO A 63 -0.80 7.35 -1.66
C PRO A 63 -1.38 6.92 -3.01
N MET A 64 -0.85 7.46 -4.12
CA MET A 64 -1.24 7.06 -5.47
C MET A 64 -0.87 5.61 -5.75
N ARG A 65 0.39 5.22 -5.51
CA ARG A 65 0.87 3.85 -5.74
C ARG A 65 0.06 2.85 -4.91
N ASP A 66 -0.03 3.06 -3.60
CA ASP A 66 -0.70 2.13 -2.69
C ASP A 66 -2.19 1.98 -3.02
N THR A 67 -2.85 3.08 -3.42
CA THR A 67 -4.25 3.00 -3.81
C THR A 67 -4.43 2.29 -5.14
N LEU A 68 -3.57 2.57 -6.14
CA LEU A 68 -3.61 1.89 -7.44
C LEU A 68 -3.45 0.38 -7.26
N LEU A 69 -2.37 -0.05 -6.61
CA LEU A 69 -2.07 -1.48 -6.40
C LEU A 69 -3.11 -2.15 -5.48
N GLY A 70 -3.54 -1.46 -4.42
CA GLY A 70 -4.57 -1.97 -3.51
C GLY A 70 -5.95 -2.12 -4.14
N THR A 71 -6.20 -1.54 -5.33
CA THR A 71 -7.41 -1.78 -6.15
C THR A 71 -7.20 -2.83 -7.23
N GLY A 72 -6.03 -3.48 -7.27
CA GLY A 72 -5.64 -4.42 -8.31
C GLY A 72 -5.28 -3.75 -9.64
N GLY A 73 -5.06 -2.43 -9.64
CA GLY A 73 -4.57 -1.69 -10.80
C GLY A 73 -3.09 -1.93 -11.05
N VAL A 74 -2.63 -1.57 -12.24
CA VAL A 74 -1.26 -1.78 -12.72
C VAL A 74 -0.68 -0.45 -13.16
N TRP A 75 0.60 -0.21 -12.83
CA TRP A 75 1.36 0.93 -13.33
C TRP A 75 2.29 0.44 -14.44
N VAL A 76 2.14 1.01 -15.63
CA VAL A 76 2.93 0.68 -16.81
C VAL A 76 3.66 1.93 -17.28
N VAL A 77 4.95 1.78 -17.56
CA VAL A 77 5.74 2.81 -18.24
C VAL A 77 5.87 2.42 -19.70
N ARG A 78 5.47 3.33 -20.59
CA ARG A 78 5.67 3.18 -22.03
C ARG A 78 7.15 3.30 -22.37
N GLU A 79 7.61 2.38 -23.20
CA GLU A 79 8.94 2.41 -23.80
C GLU A 79 8.83 2.90 -25.27
N ASP A 80 9.97 3.03 -25.94
CA ASP A 80 10.23 3.95 -27.06
C ASP A 80 9.21 3.98 -28.22
N ASP A 81 8.53 2.87 -28.54
CA ASP A 81 7.61 2.76 -29.67
C ASP A 81 6.12 3.05 -29.35
N GLN A 82 5.83 3.51 -28.13
CA GLN A 82 4.48 3.78 -27.59
C GLN A 82 3.55 2.56 -27.49
N GLN A 83 3.92 1.41 -28.05
CA GLN A 83 3.13 0.18 -28.06
C GLN A 83 3.63 -0.78 -26.98
N THR A 84 4.94 -0.90 -26.83
CA THR A 84 5.62 -1.65 -25.78
C THR A 84 5.62 -0.90 -24.45
N GLY A 85 5.90 -1.63 -23.38
CA GLY A 85 6.13 -1.01 -22.09
C GLY A 85 6.68 -2.00 -21.09
N ARG A 86 6.71 -1.56 -19.84
CA ARG A 86 7.01 -2.44 -18.71
C ARG A 86 6.11 -2.15 -17.53
N ASP A 87 5.91 -3.16 -16.72
CA ASP A 87 5.35 -2.99 -15.39
C ASP A 87 6.34 -2.20 -14.52
N ALA A 88 5.92 -1.06 -14.01
CA ALA A 88 6.76 -0.12 -13.28
C ALA A 88 7.06 -0.55 -11.83
N VAL A 89 6.40 -1.61 -11.34
CA VAL A 89 6.58 -2.14 -9.98
C VAL A 89 7.50 -3.36 -10.00
N THR A 90 7.34 -4.23 -11.00
CA THR A 90 8.06 -5.50 -11.14
C THR A 90 9.18 -5.45 -12.17
N GLY A 91 9.20 -4.42 -13.03
CA GLY A 91 10.15 -4.28 -14.12
C GLY A 91 9.89 -5.17 -15.33
N ARG A 92 8.85 -6.01 -15.30
CA ARG A 92 8.58 -6.97 -16.37
C ARG A 92 8.27 -6.27 -17.70
N ARG A 93 8.96 -6.65 -18.76
CA ARG A 93 8.70 -6.18 -20.13
C ARG A 93 7.35 -6.69 -20.65
N LEU A 94 6.71 -5.87 -21.44
CA LEU A 94 5.44 -6.13 -22.09
C LEU A 94 5.60 -5.88 -23.59
N ASP A 95 5.28 -6.89 -24.40
CA ASP A 95 5.30 -6.76 -25.87
C ASP A 95 4.29 -5.72 -26.36
N THR A 96 3.20 -5.55 -25.60
CA THR A 96 2.33 -4.38 -25.71
C THR A 96 1.78 -3.96 -24.34
N VAL A 97 1.50 -2.67 -24.15
CA VAL A 97 0.86 -2.13 -22.94
C VAL A 97 -0.47 -2.82 -22.61
N LEU A 98 -1.15 -3.40 -23.60
CA LEU A 98 -2.39 -4.15 -23.39
C LEU A 98 -2.17 -5.45 -22.57
N ASP A 99 -0.95 -5.98 -22.59
CA ASP A 99 -0.57 -7.22 -21.91
C ASP A 99 -0.45 -7.04 -20.40
N ALA A 100 -0.49 -5.80 -19.91
CA ALA A 100 -0.44 -5.46 -18.48
C ALA A 100 -1.58 -6.12 -17.67
N THR A 101 -2.67 -6.49 -18.33
CA THR A 101 -3.83 -7.11 -17.69
C THR A 101 -3.69 -8.62 -17.56
N ARG A 102 -2.78 -9.25 -18.34
CA ARG A 102 -2.61 -10.70 -18.37
C ARG A 102 -1.94 -11.19 -17.09
N PRO A 103 -2.40 -12.32 -16.52
CA PRO A 103 -1.67 -12.99 -15.45
C PRO A 103 -0.26 -13.36 -15.91
N SER A 104 0.69 -13.21 -15.01
CA SER A 104 2.10 -13.50 -15.27
C SER A 104 2.74 -14.05 -14.01
N GLY A 105 3.70 -14.96 -14.20
CA GLY A 105 4.55 -15.42 -13.10
C GLY A 105 5.48 -14.30 -12.56
N PRO A 106 6.27 -14.62 -11.53
CA PRO A 106 7.28 -13.69 -11.02
C PRO A 106 8.27 -13.31 -12.13
N PRO A 107 8.76 -12.05 -12.17
CA PRO A 107 9.75 -11.63 -13.15
C PRO A 107 11.05 -12.41 -12.98
N THR A 108 11.69 -12.73 -14.09
CA THR A 108 13.04 -13.29 -14.16
C THR A 108 14.01 -12.22 -14.71
N PRO A 109 15.33 -12.37 -14.53
CA PRO A 109 16.30 -11.43 -15.12
C PRO A 109 16.10 -11.23 -16.63
N GLU A 110 15.73 -12.28 -17.36
CA GLU A 110 15.55 -12.24 -18.81
C GLU A 110 14.27 -11.52 -19.23
N THR A 111 13.25 -11.48 -18.37
CA THR A 111 11.95 -10.84 -18.63
C THR A 111 11.85 -9.44 -18.03
N THR A 112 12.88 -8.99 -17.31
CA THR A 112 12.95 -7.67 -16.68
C THR A 112 13.57 -6.65 -17.63
N SER A 113 13.02 -5.45 -17.70
CA SER A 113 13.55 -4.35 -18.50
C SER A 113 14.92 -3.91 -17.94
N PRO A 114 15.97 -3.82 -18.78
CA PRO A 114 17.26 -3.29 -18.33
C PRO A 114 17.15 -1.85 -17.81
N VAL A 115 16.25 -1.04 -18.38
CA VAL A 115 15.97 0.34 -17.93
C VAL A 115 15.45 0.35 -16.49
N PHE A 116 14.60 -0.63 -16.13
CA PHE A 116 14.14 -0.78 -14.75
C PHE A 116 15.30 -1.08 -13.79
N LEU A 117 16.30 -1.84 -14.24
CA LEU A 117 17.50 -2.16 -13.46
C LEU A 117 18.55 -1.03 -13.42
N GLY A 118 18.26 0.11 -14.05
CA GLY A 118 19.14 1.29 -14.02
C GLY A 118 19.96 1.48 -15.30
N GLU A 119 19.75 0.69 -16.35
CA GLU A 119 20.36 0.99 -17.65
C GLU A 119 19.71 2.23 -18.28
N THR A 120 20.40 2.82 -19.26
CA THR A 120 19.92 3.98 -20.00
C THR A 120 19.07 3.48 -21.19
N PRO A 121 17.88 4.04 -21.46
CA PRO A 121 17.10 3.62 -22.62
C PRO A 121 17.79 3.99 -23.95
N ASP A 122 17.83 3.07 -24.89
CA ASP A 122 18.56 3.21 -26.16
C ASP A 122 17.98 4.29 -27.09
N HIS A 123 16.65 4.50 -27.11
CA HIS A 123 16.02 5.50 -27.99
C HIS A 123 15.32 6.66 -27.25
N ALA A 124 15.70 6.89 -25.99
CA ALA A 124 15.17 8.02 -25.23
C ALA A 124 15.58 9.37 -25.85
N SER A 125 14.61 10.26 -26.00
CA SER A 125 14.88 11.65 -26.41
C SER A 125 15.89 12.33 -25.48
N PRO A 126 16.68 13.31 -25.96
CA PRO A 126 17.62 14.06 -25.09
C PRO A 126 16.97 14.69 -23.86
N SER A 127 15.71 15.12 -23.98
CA SER A 127 14.92 15.63 -22.84
C SER A 127 14.55 14.56 -21.83
N ALA A 128 14.26 13.34 -22.28
CA ALA A 128 13.96 12.21 -21.39
C ALA A 128 15.24 11.76 -20.65
N LEU A 129 16.37 11.65 -21.35
CA LEU A 129 17.67 11.34 -20.74
C LEU A 129 18.04 12.33 -19.63
N ARG A 130 17.94 13.64 -19.89
CA ARG A 130 18.20 14.67 -18.86
C ARG A 130 17.29 14.55 -17.64
N TYR A 131 16.05 14.11 -17.83
CA TYR A 131 15.14 13.90 -16.72
C TYR A 131 15.54 12.67 -15.90
N ILE A 132 15.86 11.55 -16.56
CA ILE A 132 16.33 10.32 -15.91
C ILE A 132 17.60 10.61 -15.10
N GLU A 133 18.59 11.28 -15.69
CA GLU A 133 19.82 11.70 -15.02
C GLU A 133 19.53 12.55 -13.77
N ARG A 134 18.69 13.58 -13.90
CA ARG A 134 18.31 14.45 -12.77
C ARG A 134 17.62 13.67 -11.66
N ARG A 135 16.71 12.75 -12.02
CA ARG A 135 16.03 11.88 -11.06
C ARG A 135 17.03 10.98 -10.33
N ARG A 136 17.95 10.34 -11.04
CA ARG A 136 18.94 9.42 -10.45
C ARG A 136 19.97 10.15 -9.59
N ALA A 137 20.23 11.43 -9.92
CA ALA A 137 21.04 12.33 -9.10
C ALA A 137 20.27 12.98 -7.95
N ALA A 138 18.97 12.70 -7.78
CA ALA A 138 18.19 13.28 -6.68
C ALA A 138 18.74 12.79 -5.32
N PRO A 139 18.72 13.65 -4.28
CA PRO A 139 19.19 13.26 -2.96
C PRO A 139 18.48 12.00 -2.46
N THR A 140 19.27 11.06 -1.93
CA THR A 140 18.75 9.84 -1.32
C THR A 140 18.74 9.95 0.20
N ALA A 141 17.70 9.39 0.81
CA ALA A 141 17.57 9.26 2.25
C ALA A 141 17.45 7.78 2.63
N ARG A 142 17.71 7.49 3.90
CA ARG A 142 17.19 6.27 4.51
C ARG A 142 15.69 6.44 4.71
N LEU A 143 14.90 5.56 4.11
CA LEU A 143 13.45 5.57 4.24
C LEU A 143 13.02 4.54 5.28
N VAL A 144 12.04 4.88 6.11
CA VAL A 144 11.35 3.95 7.01
C VAL A 144 9.92 3.81 6.53
N THR A 145 9.52 2.59 6.20
CA THR A 145 8.15 2.27 5.82
C THR A 145 7.48 1.57 6.99
N LEU A 146 6.31 2.07 7.40
CA LEU A 146 5.50 1.50 8.47
C LEU A 146 4.18 1.02 7.91
N SER A 147 3.79 -0.21 8.25
CA SER A 147 2.46 -0.75 8.03
C SER A 147 1.86 -1.09 9.40
N LEU A 148 0.90 -0.29 9.85
CA LEU A 148 0.34 -0.36 11.20
C LEU A 148 -1.15 -0.68 11.14
N SER A 149 -1.56 -1.87 11.57
CA SER A 149 -2.96 -2.25 11.66
C SER A 149 -3.40 -2.34 13.11
N VAL A 150 -4.42 -1.55 13.48
CA VAL A 150 -4.99 -1.51 14.83
C VAL A 150 -6.50 -1.71 14.80
N ARG A 151 -7.05 -2.14 15.93
CA ARG A 151 -8.49 -2.26 16.14
C ARG A 151 -9.00 -1.23 17.14
N HIS A 152 -10.10 -0.58 16.77
CA HIS A 152 -10.85 0.29 17.65
C HIS A 152 -12.22 -0.31 17.97
N SER A 153 -12.70 -0.06 19.18
CA SER A 153 -14.12 -0.26 19.48
C SER A 153 -14.96 0.69 18.63
N ALA A 154 -16.10 0.24 18.10
CA ALA A 154 -17.02 1.10 17.36
C ALA A 154 -17.93 1.90 18.32
N ARG A 155 -17.36 2.90 19.01
CA ARG A 155 -18.07 3.75 19.99
C ARG A 155 -18.18 5.18 19.48
N ARG A 156 -19.12 5.96 20.03
CA ARG A 156 -19.25 7.40 19.71
C ARG A 156 -18.00 8.20 20.08
N THR A 157 -17.28 7.77 21.12
CA THR A 157 -16.05 8.40 21.62
C THR A 157 -14.79 7.95 20.89
N THR A 158 -14.89 7.03 19.92
CA THR A 158 -13.73 6.56 19.17
C THR A 158 -13.17 7.68 18.32
N LEU A 159 -11.87 7.91 18.43
CA LEU A 159 -11.07 8.80 17.58
C LEU A 159 -10.05 7.98 16.80
N LEU A 160 -9.96 8.25 15.51
CA LEU A 160 -9.07 7.62 14.54
C LEU A 160 -7.77 8.43 14.39
N GLY A 161 -6.78 7.88 13.70
CA GLY A 161 -5.54 8.56 13.32
C GLY A 161 -4.44 8.60 14.39
N ARG A 162 -4.66 7.99 15.57
CA ARG A 162 -3.63 7.94 16.63
C ARG A 162 -2.35 7.21 16.21
N PRO A 163 -2.41 6.07 15.49
CA PRO A 163 -1.20 5.41 14.99
C PRO A 163 -0.34 6.30 14.10
N ALA A 164 -0.95 7.04 13.18
CA ALA A 164 -0.25 7.97 12.30
C ALA A 164 0.40 9.12 13.09
N GLU A 165 -0.33 9.68 14.06
CA GLU A 165 0.16 10.73 14.94
C GLU A 165 1.39 10.29 15.74
N LEU A 166 1.28 9.16 16.45
CA LEU A 166 2.39 8.59 17.23
C LEU A 166 3.60 8.24 16.37
N ALA A 167 3.39 7.64 15.21
CA ALA A 167 4.47 7.22 14.33
C ALA A 167 5.24 8.40 13.75
N ILE A 168 4.53 9.40 13.22
CA ILE A 168 5.16 10.58 12.63
C ILE A 168 5.86 11.39 13.73
N GLU A 169 5.21 11.62 14.87
CA GLU A 169 5.81 12.35 16.00
C GLU A 169 7.04 11.65 16.56
N ALA A 170 6.98 10.33 16.79
CA ALA A 170 8.09 9.59 17.36
C ALA A 170 9.33 9.54 16.45
N LEU A 171 9.16 9.58 15.13
CA LEU A 171 10.25 9.44 14.16
C LEU A 171 10.76 10.78 13.62
N THR A 172 9.87 11.75 13.41
CA THR A 172 10.21 13.08 12.84
C THR A 172 10.36 14.18 13.90
N GLY A 173 9.81 13.97 15.10
CA GLY A 173 9.79 14.97 16.17
C GLY A 173 8.63 15.96 16.11
N ALA A 174 7.74 15.86 15.11
CA ALA A 174 6.56 16.70 14.97
C ALA A 174 5.32 15.85 14.62
N PRO A 175 4.11 16.26 15.02
CA PRO A 175 2.90 15.57 14.61
C PRO A 175 2.66 15.73 13.09
N PRO A 176 1.72 14.95 12.51
CA PRO A 176 1.31 15.17 11.13
C PRO A 176 0.83 16.60 10.93
N ARG A 177 1.14 17.20 9.78
CA ARG A 177 0.75 18.57 9.46
C ARG A 177 -0.67 18.63 8.92
N SER A 178 -1.00 17.69 8.05
CA SER A 178 -2.21 17.77 7.23
C SER A 178 -2.80 16.40 6.91
N TRP A 179 -4.07 16.42 6.54
CA TRP A 179 -4.79 15.27 6.01
C TRP A 179 -5.74 15.68 4.89
N GLY A 180 -6.21 14.70 4.14
CA GLY A 180 -7.21 14.89 3.10
C GLY A 180 -7.74 13.57 2.57
N ARG A 181 -8.80 13.60 1.75
CA ARG A 181 -9.27 12.38 1.05
C ARG A 181 -8.44 12.05 -0.20
N HIS A 182 -7.65 13.01 -0.63
CA HIS A 182 -6.83 13.01 -1.83
C HIS A 182 -5.68 13.99 -1.63
N GLU A 183 -4.69 13.92 -2.49
CA GLU A 183 -3.60 14.89 -2.57
C GLU A 183 -4.03 16.14 -3.38
N PRO A 184 -3.50 17.33 -3.07
CA PRO A 184 -2.74 17.65 -1.85
C PRO A 184 -3.61 17.55 -0.60
N ALA A 185 -3.03 17.16 0.53
CA ALA A 185 -3.68 17.16 1.83
C ALA A 185 -3.80 18.60 2.34
N LEU A 186 -4.98 19.21 2.19
CA LEU A 186 -5.18 20.64 2.47
C LEU A 186 -5.75 20.94 3.87
N ALA A 187 -6.34 19.95 4.55
CA ALA A 187 -6.88 20.17 5.88
C ALA A 187 -5.75 20.05 6.93
N ALA A 188 -5.68 20.99 7.88
CA ALA A 188 -4.79 20.85 9.03
C ALA A 188 -5.11 19.56 9.80
N TRP A 189 -4.08 18.95 10.38
CA TRP A 189 -4.24 17.71 11.16
C TRP A 189 -5.25 17.90 12.30
N ASP A 190 -6.37 17.20 12.19
CA ASP A 190 -7.42 17.18 13.20
C ASP A 190 -8.09 15.79 13.17
N ARG A 191 -7.78 15.00 14.21
CA ARG A 191 -8.32 13.66 14.38
C ARG A 191 -9.84 13.64 14.56
N THR A 192 -10.42 14.69 15.13
CA THR A 192 -11.88 14.83 15.30
C THR A 192 -12.55 15.03 13.94
N ALA A 193 -12.02 15.94 13.12
CA ALA A 193 -12.52 16.18 11.77
C ALA A 193 -12.35 14.95 10.87
N LEU A 194 -11.18 14.31 10.90
CA LEU A 194 -10.91 13.07 10.18
C LEU A 194 -11.90 11.96 10.60
N THR A 195 -12.14 11.81 11.90
CA THR A 195 -13.08 10.81 12.42
C THR A 195 -14.53 11.11 12.03
N ALA A 196 -14.95 12.37 12.07
CA ALA A 196 -16.27 12.78 11.62
C ALA A 196 -16.48 12.46 10.13
N ASP A 197 -15.45 12.72 9.32
CA ASP A 197 -15.44 12.43 7.89
C ASP A 197 -15.54 10.92 7.61
N ALA A 198 -14.81 10.09 8.35
CA ALA A 198 -14.90 8.63 8.29
C ALA A 198 -16.31 8.14 8.68
N ARG A 199 -16.87 8.69 9.77
CA ARG A 199 -18.18 8.33 10.28
C ARG A 199 -19.30 8.65 9.30
N ALA A 200 -19.22 9.78 8.60
CA ALA A 200 -20.20 10.17 7.59
C ALA A 200 -20.25 9.22 6.38
N ARG A 201 -19.21 8.41 6.17
CA ARG A 201 -19.15 7.38 5.12
C ARG A 201 -19.43 5.97 5.62
N ALA A 202 -19.68 5.76 6.92
CA ALA A 202 -19.93 4.41 7.39
C ALA A 202 -21.25 3.86 6.76
N PRO A 203 -21.29 2.59 6.31
CA PRO A 203 -20.29 1.53 6.52
C PRO A 203 -19.20 1.41 5.44
N GLN A 204 -19.20 2.26 4.40
CA GLN A 204 -18.20 2.21 3.35
C GLN A 204 -16.79 2.51 3.91
N PRO A 205 -15.73 1.86 3.39
CA PRO A 205 -14.36 2.18 3.77
C PRO A 205 -14.01 3.65 3.53
N ALA A 206 -13.23 4.22 4.44
CA ALA A 206 -12.74 5.59 4.35
C ALA A 206 -11.22 5.58 4.24
N ARG A 207 -10.67 6.13 3.16
CA ARG A 207 -9.23 6.36 3.00
C ARG A 207 -8.90 7.84 3.15
N PHE A 208 -7.80 8.11 3.82
CA PHE A 208 -7.24 9.44 3.99
C PHE A 208 -5.77 9.43 3.59
N VAL A 209 -5.31 10.54 3.04
CA VAL A 209 -3.90 10.89 2.91
C VAL A 209 -3.50 11.65 4.17
N VAL A 210 -2.32 11.34 4.69
CA VAL A 210 -1.71 12.03 5.82
C VAL A 210 -0.32 12.50 5.39
N ALA A 211 0.03 13.73 5.73
CA ALA A 211 1.34 14.30 5.40
C ALA A 211 1.89 15.09 6.58
N GLY A 212 3.19 14.94 6.83
CA GLY A 212 3.99 15.68 7.80
C GLY A 212 5.26 16.22 7.15
N ASP A 213 6.19 16.69 7.97
CA ASP A 213 7.57 16.89 7.51
C ASP A 213 8.22 15.54 7.30
N ASP A 214 8.85 15.36 6.14
CA ASP A 214 9.57 14.14 5.78
C ASP A 214 8.74 12.86 5.93
N ALA A 215 7.41 12.96 5.86
CA ALA A 215 6.49 11.84 6.04
C ALA A 215 5.24 11.98 5.17
N ILE A 216 4.87 10.91 4.49
CA ILE A 216 3.61 10.81 3.73
C ILE A 216 3.02 9.41 3.90
N GLY A 217 1.69 9.32 3.85
CA GLY A 217 1.06 8.02 3.76
C GLY A 217 -0.45 8.05 3.75
N THR A 218 -1.03 6.91 4.10
CA THR A 218 -2.48 6.71 4.07
C THR A 218 -3.00 6.08 5.35
N VAL A 219 -4.23 6.45 5.70
CA VAL A 219 -5.03 5.83 6.75
C VAL A 219 -6.28 5.25 6.11
N LEU A 220 -6.45 3.94 6.17
CA LEU A 220 -7.62 3.22 5.70
C LEU A 220 -8.43 2.72 6.90
N VAL A 221 -9.70 3.10 6.95
CA VAL A 221 -10.62 2.72 8.02
C VAL A 221 -11.70 1.82 7.43
N ARG A 222 -11.87 0.63 8.02
CA ARG A 222 -12.88 -0.34 7.63
C ARG A 222 -13.72 -0.75 8.83
N ARG A 223 -15.02 -0.89 8.63
CA ARG A 223 -15.90 -1.49 9.62
C ARG A 223 -15.85 -3.00 9.48
N THR A 224 -15.63 -3.70 10.58
CA THR A 224 -15.64 -5.16 10.65
C THR A 224 -16.65 -5.61 11.71
N ARG A 225 -16.85 -6.93 11.81
CA ARG A 225 -17.69 -7.53 12.87
C ARG A 225 -17.12 -7.29 14.27
N ASP A 226 -15.81 -7.09 14.39
CA ASP A 226 -15.11 -6.94 15.67
C ASP A 226 -14.89 -5.47 16.07
N GLY A 227 -15.30 -4.51 15.24
CA GLY A 227 -15.14 -3.08 15.50
C GLY A 227 -14.76 -2.29 14.25
N LEU A 228 -13.88 -1.31 14.43
CA LEU A 228 -13.25 -0.58 13.32
C LEU A 228 -11.79 -1.04 13.24
N GLU A 229 -11.32 -1.31 12.04
CA GLU A 229 -9.92 -1.57 11.76
C GLU A 229 -9.34 -0.37 11.04
N GLU A 230 -8.24 0.16 11.59
CA GLU A 230 -7.48 1.27 11.02
C GLU A 230 -6.13 0.74 10.58
N THR A 231 -5.86 0.82 9.28
CA THR A 231 -4.58 0.48 8.68
C THR A 231 -3.89 1.75 8.24
N THR A 232 -2.73 2.04 8.84
CA THR A 232 -1.89 3.19 8.54
C THR A 232 -0.65 2.71 7.81
N THR A 233 -0.45 3.17 6.58
CA THR A 233 0.80 2.96 5.83
C THR A 233 1.52 4.29 5.74
N LEU A 234 2.78 4.36 6.15
CA LEU A 234 3.60 5.58 6.12
C LEU A 234 4.94 5.29 5.47
N GLU A 235 5.47 6.27 4.74
CA GLU A 235 6.86 6.34 4.33
C GLU A 235 7.47 7.63 4.89
N LEU A 236 8.59 7.49 5.57
CA LEU A 236 9.28 8.58 6.23
C LEU A 236 10.74 8.65 5.78
N ALA A 237 11.27 9.84 5.53
CA ALA A 237 12.70 10.06 5.32
C ALA A 237 13.39 10.27 6.68
N ALA A 238 14.18 9.29 7.10
CA ALA A 238 14.95 9.35 8.34
C ALA A 238 16.16 10.32 8.28
N GLY A 239 16.50 10.81 7.09
CA GLY A 239 17.66 11.65 6.81
C GLY A 239 18.63 11.02 5.80
N PRO A 240 19.77 11.67 5.52
CA PRO A 240 20.73 11.19 4.52
C PRO A 240 21.15 9.74 4.77
N SER A 241 21.22 8.94 3.70
CA SER A 241 21.58 7.52 3.83
C SER A 241 22.97 7.36 4.45
N GLY A 242 23.09 6.45 5.42
CA GLY A 242 24.33 6.18 6.15
C GLY A 242 24.68 7.18 7.27
N SER A 243 23.86 8.21 7.50
CA SER A 243 24.09 9.20 8.57
C SER A 243 23.68 8.68 9.96
N ASP A 244 24.31 9.20 11.01
CA ASP A 244 23.96 8.88 12.39
C ASP A 244 22.57 9.36 12.78
N ALA A 245 22.12 10.48 12.21
CA ALA A 245 20.74 10.96 12.37
C ALA A 245 19.74 9.94 11.85
N ALA A 246 20.00 9.35 10.67
CA ALA A 246 19.14 8.31 10.12
C ALA A 246 19.16 7.02 10.96
N ARG A 247 20.32 6.63 11.51
CA ARG A 247 20.43 5.50 12.45
C ARG A 247 19.58 5.73 13.71
N ALA A 248 19.68 6.92 14.31
CA ALA A 248 18.93 7.29 15.50
C ALA A 248 17.40 7.30 15.27
N VAL A 249 16.93 7.59 14.05
CA VAL A 249 15.49 7.45 13.70
C VAL A 249 15.10 5.97 13.64
N VAL A 250 15.88 5.14 12.95
CA VAL A 250 15.61 3.70 12.83
C VAL A 250 15.62 3.00 14.20
N ASP A 251 16.54 3.36 15.08
CA ASP A 251 16.65 2.78 16.42
C ASP A 251 15.45 3.11 17.34
N ARG A 252 14.64 4.12 17.00
CA ARG A 252 13.40 4.45 17.72
C ARG A 252 12.21 3.55 17.36
N VAL A 253 12.28 2.80 16.26
CA VAL A 253 11.16 1.99 15.75
C VAL A 253 10.65 0.95 16.76
N PRO A 254 11.50 0.16 17.45
CA PRO A 254 11.03 -0.78 18.46
C PRO A 254 10.26 -0.10 19.60
N GLY A 255 10.76 1.05 20.08
CA GLY A 255 10.10 1.83 21.14
C GLY A 255 8.75 2.42 20.69
N LEU A 256 8.62 2.81 19.42
CA LEU A 256 7.34 3.21 18.83
C LEU A 256 6.31 2.07 18.88
N PHE A 257 6.72 0.84 18.54
CA PHE A 257 5.81 -0.32 18.59
C PHE A 257 5.35 -0.61 20.01
N ASP A 258 6.23 -0.47 20.99
CA ASP A 258 5.91 -0.64 22.41
C ASP A 258 4.88 0.41 22.86
N ALA A 259 5.09 1.68 22.51
CA ALA A 259 4.15 2.77 22.80
C ALA A 259 2.77 2.55 22.14
N LEU A 260 2.75 2.15 20.86
CA LEU A 260 1.52 1.84 20.14
C LEU A 260 0.77 0.65 20.78
N ALA A 261 1.48 -0.35 21.28
CA ALA A 261 0.88 -1.51 21.94
C ALA A 261 0.22 -1.17 23.28
N GLU A 262 0.70 -0.13 23.98
CA GLU A 262 0.10 0.36 25.21
C GLU A 262 -1.17 1.19 24.97
N GLU A 263 -1.16 2.03 23.94
CA GLU A 263 -2.26 2.96 23.64
C GLU A 263 -3.37 2.34 22.77
N THR A 264 -3.08 1.31 21.99
CA THR A 264 -4.01 0.74 21.00
C THR A 264 -4.25 -0.75 21.20
N VAL A 265 -5.12 -1.34 20.37
CA VAL A 265 -5.21 -2.80 20.23
C VAL A 265 -4.58 -3.17 18.90
N PRO A 266 -3.27 -3.46 18.85
CA PRO A 266 -2.63 -3.83 17.60
C PRO A 266 -3.21 -5.12 17.04
N LEU A 267 -3.26 -5.20 15.71
CA LEU A 267 -3.52 -6.42 14.96
C LEU A 267 -2.20 -6.96 14.40
N PHE A 268 -1.49 -6.11 13.67
CA PHE A 268 -0.22 -6.42 13.04
C PHE A 268 0.53 -5.13 12.73
N PHE A 269 1.81 -5.04 13.09
CA PHE A 269 2.72 -3.98 12.63
C PHE A 269 3.92 -4.57 11.91
N LEU A 270 4.39 -3.88 10.86
CA LEU A 270 5.68 -4.13 10.22
C LEU A 270 6.39 -2.80 9.99
N ALA A 271 7.68 -2.78 10.28
CA ALA A 271 8.58 -1.71 9.91
C ALA A 271 9.70 -2.26 9.03
N THR A 272 9.94 -1.59 7.91
CA THR A 272 11.06 -1.88 7.01
C THR A 272 11.85 -0.63 6.73
N THR A 273 13.08 -0.78 6.25
CA THR A 273 13.91 0.34 5.83
C THR A 273 14.65 0.07 4.54
N ARG A 274 14.88 1.11 3.73
CA ARG A 274 15.61 1.03 2.47
C ARG A 274 16.30 2.35 2.17
N THR A 275 17.25 2.36 1.24
CA THR A 275 17.62 3.63 0.61
C THR A 275 16.55 3.97 -0.42
N GLY A 276 16.20 5.25 -0.53
CA GLY A 276 15.29 5.74 -1.55
C GLY A 276 15.44 7.24 -1.73
N ARG A 277 14.57 7.84 -2.55
CA ARG A 277 14.59 9.29 -2.77
C ARG A 277 14.15 10.03 -1.52
N ALA A 278 14.87 11.09 -1.18
CA ALA A 278 14.56 11.94 -0.01
C ALA A 278 13.24 12.71 -0.17
N ASP A 279 12.74 12.87 -1.40
CA ASP A 279 11.44 13.50 -1.69
C ASP A 279 10.25 12.53 -1.61
N LEU A 280 10.47 11.29 -1.18
CA LEU A 280 9.44 10.25 -0.99
C LEU A 280 8.67 9.88 -2.28
N LEU A 281 9.17 10.30 -3.45
CA LEU A 281 8.61 9.90 -4.73
C LEU A 281 9.10 8.51 -5.11
N ILE A 282 8.21 7.74 -5.72
CA ILE A 282 8.47 6.38 -6.16
C ILE A 282 8.73 6.41 -7.66
N PRO A 283 9.97 6.19 -8.10
CA PRO A 283 10.31 6.19 -9.51
C PRO A 283 9.97 4.82 -10.17
N PRO A 284 9.85 4.78 -11.50
CA PRO A 284 9.60 3.55 -12.28
C PRO A 284 10.89 2.73 -12.51
N GLU A 285 11.68 2.57 -11.45
CA GLU A 285 12.97 1.88 -11.43
C GLU A 285 13.05 0.95 -10.22
N ALA A 286 13.87 -0.09 -10.32
CA ALA A 286 14.17 -1.00 -9.22
C ALA A 286 14.59 -0.20 -7.99
N GLN A 287 13.92 -0.45 -6.88
CA GLN A 287 14.25 0.13 -5.59
C GLN A 287 15.10 -0.84 -4.79
N ASP A 288 15.96 -0.29 -3.91
CA ASP A 288 16.66 -1.11 -2.94
C ASP A 288 15.65 -1.98 -2.17
N PRO A 289 15.92 -3.29 -2.03
CA PRO A 289 15.02 -4.18 -1.32
C PRO A 289 14.87 -3.71 0.14
N PRO A 290 13.63 -3.66 0.66
CA PRO A 290 13.40 -3.21 2.02
C PRO A 290 13.96 -4.21 3.03
N VAL A 291 14.74 -3.74 3.99
CA VAL A 291 15.25 -4.51 5.12
C VAL A 291 14.21 -4.49 6.26
N PRO A 292 13.69 -5.64 6.72
CA PRO A 292 12.80 -5.70 7.87
C PRO A 292 13.52 -5.26 9.15
N LEU A 293 12.90 -4.37 9.92
CA LEU A 293 13.43 -3.89 11.19
C LEU A 293 12.76 -4.60 12.36
N ALA A 294 11.43 -4.56 12.39
CA ALA A 294 10.64 -5.12 13.47
C ALA A 294 9.24 -5.49 12.98
N MET A 295 8.66 -6.51 13.60
CA MET A 295 7.28 -6.90 13.43
C MET A 295 6.60 -6.97 14.79
N LEU A 296 5.32 -6.61 14.86
CA LEU A 296 4.49 -6.82 16.04
C LEU A 296 3.26 -7.64 15.67
N LEU A 297 3.09 -8.79 16.33
CA LEU A 297 1.87 -9.57 16.30
C LEU A 297 0.98 -9.16 17.48
N GLY A 298 -0.17 -8.59 17.18
CA GLY A 298 -1.07 -8.07 18.20
C GLY A 298 -1.82 -9.17 18.95
N PRO A 299 -2.49 -8.85 20.08
CA PRO A 299 -3.19 -9.83 20.91
C PRO A 299 -4.23 -10.68 20.17
N PRO A 300 -5.03 -10.12 19.23
CA PRO A 300 -5.93 -10.94 18.42
C PRO A 300 -5.21 -11.98 17.56
N GLY A 301 -4.02 -11.65 17.03
CA GLY A 301 -3.19 -12.56 16.25
C GLY A 301 -2.57 -13.65 17.12
N VAL A 302 -1.94 -13.28 18.23
CA VAL A 302 -1.36 -14.21 19.23
C VAL A 302 -2.37 -15.27 19.66
N ARG A 303 -3.60 -14.85 20.03
CA ARG A 303 -4.65 -15.79 20.45
C ARG A 303 -5.14 -16.68 19.31
N ARG A 304 -5.30 -16.13 18.12
CA ARG A 304 -5.83 -16.89 16.96
C ARG A 304 -4.87 -17.98 16.51
N LEU A 305 -3.58 -17.66 16.50
CA LEU A 305 -2.51 -18.56 16.07
C LEU A 305 -2.05 -19.51 17.18
N GLY A 306 -2.56 -19.35 18.42
CA GLY A 306 -2.19 -20.22 19.54
C GLY A 306 -0.70 -20.13 19.91
N VAL A 307 -0.11 -18.95 19.74
CA VAL A 307 1.34 -18.75 19.88
C VAL A 307 1.80 -19.02 21.32
N ASP A 308 2.79 -19.91 21.47
CA ASP A 308 3.55 -20.08 22.72
C ASP A 308 4.49 -18.87 22.91
N LEU A 309 4.19 -18.07 23.93
CA LEU A 309 4.92 -16.84 24.25
C LEU A 309 6.36 -17.11 24.68
N ASP A 310 6.58 -18.20 25.43
CA ASP A 310 7.89 -18.54 25.95
C ASP A 310 8.77 -19.15 24.86
N GLU A 311 8.19 -19.93 23.94
CA GLU A 311 8.87 -20.37 22.73
C GLU A 311 9.25 -19.18 21.85
N ALA A 312 8.32 -18.25 21.61
CA ALA A 312 8.58 -17.05 20.81
C ALA A 312 9.76 -16.24 21.36
N ALA A 313 9.80 -16.05 22.69
CA ALA A 313 10.86 -15.32 23.36
C ALA A 313 12.21 -16.05 23.26
N ARG A 314 12.25 -17.37 23.53
CA ARG A 314 13.49 -18.15 23.50
C ARG A 314 14.06 -18.35 22.10
N ARG A 315 13.19 -18.60 21.11
CA ARG A 315 13.60 -18.98 19.75
C ARG A 315 13.88 -17.77 18.86
N PHE A 316 13.05 -16.73 18.97
CA PHE A 316 13.08 -15.58 18.06
C PHE A 316 13.40 -14.25 18.75
N GLY A 317 13.73 -14.27 20.05
CA GLY A 317 13.98 -13.05 20.82
C GLY A 317 12.74 -12.15 20.91
N ALA A 318 11.54 -12.72 20.80
CA ALA A 318 10.31 -11.95 20.86
C ALA A 318 10.12 -11.31 22.24
N VAL A 319 9.66 -10.06 22.25
CA VAL A 319 9.41 -9.28 23.47
C VAL A 319 7.90 -9.17 23.68
N LEU A 320 7.44 -9.44 24.90
CA LEU A 320 6.06 -9.22 25.30
C LEU A 320 5.76 -7.72 25.39
N VAL A 321 4.69 -7.30 24.73
CA VAL A 321 4.30 -5.89 24.64
C VAL A 321 2.82 -5.70 24.93
N GLY A 322 2.44 -4.48 25.33
CA GLY A 322 1.07 -4.12 25.67
C GLY A 322 0.62 -4.70 27.01
N LYS A 323 -0.70 -4.72 27.20
CA LYS A 323 -1.31 -5.01 28.52
C LYS A 323 -1.18 -6.48 28.89
N ARG A 324 -0.93 -6.77 30.16
CA ARG A 324 -0.82 -8.15 30.70
C ARG A 324 -1.97 -9.11 30.32
N ARG A 325 -3.20 -8.60 30.20
CA ARG A 325 -4.39 -9.39 29.81
C ARG A 325 -4.56 -9.55 28.30
N LEU A 326 -3.85 -8.75 27.51
CA LEU A 326 -3.88 -8.72 26.05
C LEU A 326 -2.43 -8.59 25.56
N PRO A 327 -1.60 -9.63 25.74
CA PRO A 327 -0.20 -9.56 25.33
C PRO A 327 -0.10 -9.59 23.80
N GLY A 328 0.74 -8.71 23.26
CA GLY A 328 1.29 -8.82 21.91
C GLY A 328 2.74 -9.32 21.96
N LEU A 329 3.29 -9.64 20.80
CA LEU A 329 4.69 -10.02 20.64
C LEU A 329 5.36 -9.12 19.61
N ARG A 330 6.48 -8.50 19.99
CA ARG A 330 7.36 -7.78 19.06
C ARG A 330 8.58 -8.64 18.74
N PHE A 331 8.83 -8.84 17.46
CA PHE A 331 9.96 -9.60 16.93
C PHE A 331 11.01 -8.63 16.36
N PRO A 332 12.29 -8.74 16.77
CA PRO A 332 13.38 -8.07 16.07
C PRO A 332 13.65 -8.80 14.75
N LEU A 333 13.68 -8.08 13.63
CA LEU A 333 13.91 -8.69 12.31
C LEU A 333 15.22 -8.22 11.65
N GLY A 334 15.78 -7.11 12.12
CA GLY A 334 17.00 -6.55 11.56
C GLY A 334 17.36 -5.21 12.19
N THR A 335 18.44 -4.63 11.67
CA THR A 335 18.94 -3.29 12.04
C THR A 335 19.12 -2.44 10.80
N PHE A 336 19.53 -1.18 11.00
CA PHE A 336 19.78 -0.21 9.94
C PHE A 336 20.61 -0.76 8.75
N ASP A 337 21.65 -1.54 9.03
CA ASP A 337 22.60 -2.06 8.02
C ASP A 337 22.48 -3.58 7.79
N ARG A 338 21.67 -4.31 8.56
CA ARG A 338 21.62 -5.77 8.52
C ARG A 338 20.20 -6.30 8.54
N ALA A 339 19.81 -6.96 7.45
CA ALA A 339 18.60 -7.77 7.42
C ALA A 339 18.86 -9.17 7.95
N ASP A 340 17.95 -9.71 8.75
CA ASP A 340 17.90 -11.14 9.03
C ASP A 340 16.71 -11.78 8.30
N TRP A 341 16.89 -11.95 6.99
CA TRP A 341 15.89 -12.61 6.13
C TRP A 341 15.65 -14.07 6.50
N GLY A 342 16.66 -14.74 7.07
CA GLY A 342 16.54 -16.11 7.54
C GLY A 342 15.56 -16.20 8.71
N THR A 343 15.80 -15.42 9.75
CA THR A 343 14.90 -15.32 10.91
C THR A 343 13.51 -14.82 10.52
N THR A 344 13.44 -13.81 9.63
CA THR A 344 12.14 -13.31 9.14
C THR A 344 11.33 -14.42 8.46
N SER A 345 11.97 -15.19 7.57
CA SER A 345 11.31 -16.29 6.86
C SER A 345 10.98 -17.46 7.80
N GLU A 346 11.78 -17.69 8.83
CA GLU A 346 11.50 -18.71 9.85
C GLU A 346 10.31 -18.34 10.73
N ILE A 347 10.23 -17.08 11.18
CA ILE A 347 9.07 -16.56 11.91
C ILE A 347 7.82 -16.65 11.04
N ALA A 348 7.92 -16.30 9.75
CA ALA A 348 6.82 -16.42 8.78
C ALA A 348 6.25 -17.83 8.73
N ARG A 349 7.12 -18.82 8.54
CA ARG A 349 6.78 -20.25 8.49
C ARG A 349 6.21 -20.73 9.81
N TRP A 350 6.80 -20.32 10.92
CA TRP A 350 6.37 -20.73 12.25
C TRP A 350 4.98 -20.18 12.61
N LEU A 351 4.64 -18.97 12.16
CA LEU A 351 3.31 -18.38 12.33
C LEU A 351 2.29 -18.85 11.29
N ASP A 352 2.69 -19.66 10.31
CA ASP A 352 1.90 -19.97 9.10
C ASP A 352 1.38 -18.69 8.41
N ALA A 353 2.25 -17.67 8.35
CA ALA A 353 1.91 -16.29 7.98
C ALA A 353 2.71 -15.80 6.75
N GLU A 354 3.18 -16.72 5.91
CA GLU A 354 3.99 -16.40 4.71
C GLU A 354 3.26 -15.40 3.79
N GLU A 355 1.96 -15.59 3.56
CA GLU A 355 1.16 -14.68 2.74
C GLU A 355 1.02 -13.27 3.36
N VAL A 356 1.00 -13.17 4.70
CA VAL A 356 0.87 -11.89 5.41
C VAL A 356 2.16 -11.09 5.33
N LEU A 357 3.32 -11.75 5.44
CA LEU A 357 4.62 -11.09 5.32
C LEU A 357 4.98 -10.75 3.87
N ALA A 358 4.56 -11.59 2.91
CA ALA A 358 4.64 -11.27 1.49
C ALA A 358 3.79 -10.03 1.15
N ALA A 359 2.57 -9.95 1.66
CA ALA A 359 1.67 -8.81 1.52
C ALA A 359 2.16 -7.52 2.23
N ALA A 360 2.94 -7.66 3.30
CA ALA A 360 3.49 -6.51 4.00
C ALA A 360 4.79 -5.98 3.34
N SER A 361 5.50 -6.85 2.62
CA SER A 361 6.69 -6.51 1.80
C SER A 361 6.33 -5.98 0.41
N ASN A 362 5.14 -6.35 -0.09
CA ASN A 362 4.51 -5.83 -1.29
C ASN A 362 3.00 -5.68 -1.00
N PRO A 363 2.42 -4.46 -0.94
CA PRO A 363 1.03 -4.28 -0.54
C PRO A 363 0.12 -5.21 -1.35
N PRO A 364 -0.79 -5.97 -0.70
CA PRO A 364 -1.48 -7.06 -1.35
C PRO A 364 -2.44 -6.52 -2.41
N SER A 365 -2.28 -7.02 -3.63
CA SER A 365 -3.35 -7.16 -4.61
C SER A 365 -4.50 -7.93 -3.95
N GLN A 366 -5.69 -7.35 -3.89
CA GLN A 366 -6.86 -8.04 -3.31
C GLN A 366 -7.05 -9.41 -3.99
N SER A 367 -7.11 -10.47 -3.19
CA SER A 367 -7.72 -11.73 -3.60
C SER A 367 -9.21 -11.48 -3.85
N ASN A 368 -9.70 -11.96 -5.01
CA ASN A 368 -11.10 -11.83 -5.42
C ASN A 368 -12.06 -12.32 -4.32
N PRO A 369 -13.22 -11.68 -4.12
CA PRO A 369 -14.28 -12.29 -3.33
C PRO A 369 -14.73 -13.59 -4.01
N PRO A 370 -15.12 -14.63 -3.25
CA PRO A 370 -15.68 -15.84 -3.84
C PRO A 370 -16.90 -15.46 -4.68
N SER A 371 -16.86 -15.87 -5.94
CA SER A 371 -17.98 -15.84 -6.85
C SER A 371 -19.18 -16.48 -6.16
N GLN A 372 -20.24 -15.68 -5.95
CA GLN A 372 -21.53 -16.21 -5.53
C GLN A 372 -21.99 -17.17 -6.62
N SER A 373 -21.94 -18.47 -6.32
CA SER A 373 -22.56 -19.51 -7.11
C SER A 373 -24.05 -19.21 -7.21
N ASN A 374 -24.53 -19.03 -8.45
CA ASN A 374 -25.96 -18.97 -8.72
C ASN A 374 -26.64 -20.25 -8.18
N PRO A 375 -27.79 -20.15 -7.50
CA PRO A 375 -28.57 -21.32 -7.15
C PRO A 375 -29.08 -22.02 -8.43
N PRO A 376 -29.25 -23.35 -8.40
CA PRO A 376 -29.68 -24.12 -9.56
C PRO A 376 -31.06 -23.68 -10.01
N GLN A 377 -31.20 -23.42 -11.31
CA GLN A 377 -32.50 -23.26 -11.98
C GLN A 377 -33.32 -24.53 -11.75
N THR A 378 -34.34 -24.43 -10.91
CA THR A 378 -35.39 -25.44 -10.80
C THR A 378 -36.14 -25.49 -12.12
N ALA A 379 -36.01 -26.61 -12.82
CA ALA A 379 -36.79 -26.96 -13.99
C ALA A 379 -38.29 -26.82 -13.66
N ARG A 380 -38.97 -25.88 -14.33
CA ARG A 380 -40.43 -25.90 -14.45
C ARG A 380 -40.80 -27.18 -15.20
N ARG A 381 -41.37 -28.15 -14.47
CA ARG A 381 -42.22 -29.18 -15.07
C ARG A 381 -43.46 -28.48 -15.62
N GLU A 382 -43.59 -28.45 -16.93
CA GLU A 382 -44.86 -28.27 -17.60
C GLU A 382 -45.77 -29.44 -17.22
N ALA A 383 -46.86 -29.14 -16.53
CA ALA A 383 -47.99 -30.02 -16.41
C ALA A 383 -48.85 -29.83 -17.66
N ALA A 384 -48.75 -30.79 -18.59
CA ALA A 384 -49.78 -31.02 -19.58
C ALA A 384 -50.95 -31.71 -18.86
N THR A 385 -52.13 -31.10 -18.91
CA THR A 385 -53.40 -31.80 -18.75
C THR A 385 -54.44 -31.13 -19.64
N ASP A 386 -55.08 -31.99 -20.42
CA ASP A 386 -56.03 -31.75 -21.51
C ASP A 386 -57.22 -30.83 -21.20
N GLY A 387 -57.79 -30.25 -22.27
CA GLY A 387 -59.17 -29.79 -22.25
C GLY A 387 -59.64 -29.08 -23.53
N ALA A 388 -60.25 -29.85 -24.43
CA ALA A 388 -61.07 -29.50 -25.61
C ALA A 388 -60.37 -29.34 -26.97
#